data_AF-A0A5R8ZK29-F1
#
_entry.id   AF-A0A5R8ZK29-F1
#
_cell.length_a   1.000
_cell.length_b   1.000
_cell.length_c   1.000
_cell.angle_alpha   90.00
_cell.angle_beta   90.00
_cell.angle_gamma   90.00
#
_symmetry.space_group_name_H-M   'P 1'
#
loop_
_entity.id
_entity.type
_entity.pdbx_description
1 polymer ?
#
loop_
_entity_poly.entity_id
_entity_poly.type
_entity_poly.pdbx_seq_one_letter_code
_entity_poly.pdbx_strand_id
1 'polypeptide(L)'
;MSQDAGPPADGTRVRLRDLAFRRDGSQWIVGRPDGQEFAAVPYEGMRAIRLLMEGATIEEAERRLRGETGADLDVRDFVRALGELGFLDEPGRPAAPAEPPTFPRLRARHVRWTLSPLLHTAVAGVIAAGTVTAVIRRETLPGWQDLLWSEHGTLVLLSEIAVGWTLIFLHEMAHLSTARAAGVPGRIRLGTRLQFLAVQTEVSGIWLAERRVRLTVYLAGMAVDAAACSAAVILAAVLGRHTVLSLVTLTSVSMLTTQFLVFMRTDVYFLLQDLTGCRNMYGDATAYARHRVLRLLGRPTPDPLAGLPRRERRSLRAYAVLMVVGTVVCLGVAFAVTLPATLVLLCRAVRALGTPATPLSVLDAAAVLLAALAFQVAWARAWWRRHGPRLRRTLPRTRTRP
;
A
#
# COMPACT_ATOMS: atom_id res chain seq x y z
N MET A 1 22.40 -22.76 -3.73
CA MET A 1 23.54 -22.54 -4.63
C MET A 1 23.12 -21.43 -5.58
N SER A 2 23.71 -20.23 -5.46
CA SER A 2 23.62 -19.22 -6.52
C SER A 2 24.48 -19.74 -7.66
N GLN A 3 23.87 -20.11 -8.78
CA GLN A 3 24.63 -20.21 -10.01
C GLN A 3 24.77 -18.80 -10.56
N ASP A 4 26.03 -18.39 -10.63
CA ASP A 4 26.54 -17.21 -11.31
C ASP A 4 26.35 -17.48 -12.81
N ALA A 5 25.18 -17.16 -13.35
CA ALA A 5 24.98 -17.17 -14.79
C ALA A 5 25.76 -15.97 -15.34
N GLY A 6 26.91 -16.26 -15.98
CA GLY A 6 27.73 -15.23 -16.62
C GLY A 6 26.91 -14.36 -17.60
N PRO A 7 27.39 -13.15 -17.93
CA PRO A 7 26.66 -12.22 -18.78
C PRO A 7 26.30 -12.87 -20.13
N PRO A 8 25.09 -12.63 -20.67
CA PRO A 8 24.69 -13.17 -21.95
C PRO A 8 25.66 -12.67 -23.04
N ALA A 9 26.11 -13.58 -23.91
CA ALA A 9 26.99 -13.23 -25.03
C ALA A 9 26.24 -12.38 -26.07
N ASP A 10 26.92 -11.50 -26.81
CA ASP A 10 26.28 -10.52 -27.72
C ASP A 10 25.42 -11.13 -28.83
N GLY A 11 25.76 -12.35 -29.27
CA GLY A 11 24.96 -13.11 -30.24
C GLY A 11 23.71 -13.79 -29.66
N THR A 12 23.42 -13.63 -28.36
CA THR A 12 22.34 -14.33 -27.68
C THR A 12 21.00 -13.66 -27.96
N ARG A 13 19.99 -14.46 -28.32
CA ARG A 13 18.59 -14.02 -28.33
C ARG A 13 18.01 -14.16 -26.94
N VAL A 14 17.40 -13.09 -26.45
CA VAL A 14 16.78 -13.06 -25.13
C VAL A 14 15.28 -13.21 -25.30
N ARG A 15 14.65 -14.10 -24.53
CA ARG A 15 13.20 -14.20 -24.48
C ARG A 15 12.68 -13.32 -23.36
N LEU A 16 11.94 -12.28 -23.71
CA LEU A 16 11.25 -11.41 -22.78
C LEU A 16 9.87 -11.99 -22.46
N ARG A 17 9.42 -11.75 -21.23
CA ARG A 17 8.02 -12.01 -20.85
C ARG A 17 7.08 -11.07 -21.59
N ASP A 18 5.79 -11.34 -21.49
CA ASP A 18 4.76 -10.44 -22.02
C ASP A 18 4.74 -9.12 -21.22
N LEU A 19 5.39 -8.10 -21.79
CA LEU A 19 5.54 -6.76 -21.23
C LEU A 19 4.58 -5.79 -21.91
N ALA A 20 3.92 -4.97 -21.11
CA ALA A 20 3.09 -3.88 -21.58
C ALA A 20 3.79 -2.53 -21.37
N PHE A 21 3.42 -1.55 -22.19
CA PHE A 21 4.06 -0.24 -22.27
C PHE A 21 3.03 0.88 -22.13
N ARG A 22 3.33 1.90 -21.33
CA ARG A 22 2.56 3.15 -21.26
C ARG A 22 3.49 4.35 -21.37
N ARG A 23 3.17 5.30 -22.25
CA ARG A 23 3.88 6.58 -22.30
C ARG A 23 3.62 7.42 -21.06
N ASP A 24 4.66 8.03 -20.52
CA ASP A 24 4.66 8.82 -19.30
C ASP A 24 5.59 10.04 -19.45
N GLY A 25 5.06 11.10 -20.07
CA GLY A 25 5.87 12.27 -20.44
C GLY A 25 6.91 11.90 -21.51
N SER A 26 8.20 12.13 -21.19
CA SER A 26 9.35 11.76 -22.03
C SER A 26 9.81 10.31 -21.83
N GLN A 27 9.24 9.58 -20.88
CA GLN A 27 9.62 8.22 -20.55
C GLN A 27 8.48 7.24 -20.80
N TRP A 28 8.78 5.95 -20.66
CA TRP A 28 7.87 4.83 -20.83
C TRP A 28 7.87 3.98 -19.58
N ILE A 29 6.68 3.65 -19.09
CA ILE A 29 6.51 2.67 -18.03
C ILE A 29 6.36 1.29 -18.68
N VAL A 30 7.17 0.35 -18.20
CA VAL A 30 7.22 -1.03 -18.71
C VAL A 30 7.07 -1.99 -17.54
N GLY A 31 6.26 -3.02 -17.74
CA GLY A 31 6.10 -4.09 -16.77
C GLY A 31 5.06 -5.10 -17.21
N ARG A 32 4.94 -6.18 -16.44
CA ARG A 32 3.96 -7.23 -16.68
C ARG A 32 2.60 -6.82 -16.08
N PRO A 33 1.48 -6.90 -16.80
CA PRO A 33 0.16 -6.54 -16.24
C PRO A 33 -0.21 -7.30 -14.95
N ASP A 34 0.25 -8.54 -14.81
CA ASP A 34 0.06 -9.40 -13.64
C ASP A 34 1.19 -9.34 -12.60
N GLY A 35 2.26 -8.61 -12.91
CA GLY A 35 3.47 -8.48 -12.10
C GLY A 35 3.38 -7.41 -11.01
N GLN A 36 4.44 -7.35 -10.20
CA GLN A 36 4.59 -6.33 -9.15
C GLN A 36 5.61 -5.24 -9.51
N GLU A 37 6.57 -5.58 -10.35
CA GLU A 37 7.69 -4.72 -10.74
C GLU A 37 7.37 -3.95 -12.02
N PHE A 38 7.63 -2.64 -11.97
CA PHE A 38 7.46 -1.70 -13.09
C PHE A 38 8.67 -0.80 -13.13
N ALA A 39 9.19 -0.56 -14.34
CA ALA A 39 10.33 0.31 -14.56
C ALA A 39 9.94 1.47 -15.46
N ALA A 40 10.52 2.64 -15.20
CA ALA A 40 10.48 3.77 -16.10
C ALA A 40 11.77 3.79 -16.93
N VAL A 41 11.62 3.72 -18.25
CA VAL A 41 12.74 3.72 -19.20
C VAL A 41 12.60 4.88 -20.17
N PRO A 42 13.69 5.47 -20.68
CA PRO A 42 13.60 6.46 -21.74
C PRO A 42 13.17 5.79 -23.07
N TYR A 43 12.97 6.58 -24.12
CA TYR A 43 12.48 6.07 -25.40
C TYR A 43 13.40 4.99 -25.98
N GLU A 44 14.72 5.20 -25.88
CA GLU A 44 15.77 4.32 -26.35
C GLU A 44 15.67 2.95 -25.65
N GLY A 45 15.49 2.95 -24.33
CA GLY A 45 15.27 1.74 -23.56
C GLY A 45 14.01 0.99 -23.98
N MET A 46 12.89 1.70 -24.17
CA MET A 46 11.66 1.09 -24.68
C MET A 46 11.85 0.47 -26.07
N ARG A 47 12.55 1.16 -26.98
CA ARG A 47 12.83 0.66 -28.32
C ARG A 47 13.73 -0.56 -28.28
N ALA A 48 14.74 -0.58 -27.40
CA ALA A 48 15.59 -1.74 -27.18
C ALA A 48 14.76 -2.96 -26.75
N ILE A 49 13.83 -2.80 -25.80
CA ILE A 49 12.93 -3.89 -25.38
C ILE A 49 12.09 -4.39 -26.57
N ARG A 50 11.54 -3.49 -27.39
CA ARG A 50 10.75 -3.91 -28.56
C ARG A 50 11.59 -4.67 -29.61
N LEU A 51 12.81 -4.22 -29.89
CA LEU A 51 13.73 -4.93 -30.80
C LEU A 51 14.01 -6.36 -30.30
N LEU A 52 14.24 -6.52 -29.00
CA LEU A 52 14.44 -7.82 -28.38
C LEU A 52 13.15 -8.68 -28.44
N MET A 53 11.97 -8.10 -28.25
CA MET A 53 10.67 -8.80 -28.41
C MET A 53 10.39 -9.23 -29.85
N GLU A 54 10.85 -8.44 -30.83
CA GLU A 54 10.82 -8.76 -32.27
C GLU A 54 11.82 -9.88 -32.62
N GLY A 55 12.64 -10.30 -31.67
CA GLY A 55 13.56 -11.43 -31.78
C GLY A 55 15.00 -11.05 -32.13
N ALA A 56 15.36 -9.77 -32.16
CA ALA A 56 16.75 -9.35 -32.41
C ALA A 56 17.72 -9.92 -31.36
N THR A 57 18.96 -10.19 -31.76
CA THR A 57 20.05 -10.44 -30.80
C THR A 57 20.41 -9.14 -30.05
N ILE A 58 21.18 -9.26 -28.95
CA ILE A 58 21.68 -8.09 -28.21
C ILE A 58 22.46 -7.15 -29.15
N GLU A 59 23.36 -7.71 -29.96
CA GLU A 59 24.17 -6.95 -30.92
C GLU A 59 23.33 -6.30 -32.02
N GLU A 60 22.35 -7.03 -32.59
CA GLU A 60 21.44 -6.51 -33.60
C GLU A 60 20.58 -5.37 -33.06
N ALA A 61 20.09 -5.53 -31.82
CA ALA A 61 19.29 -4.51 -31.15
C ALA A 61 20.12 -3.24 -30.90
N GLU A 62 21.37 -3.38 -30.44
CA GLU A 62 22.27 -2.25 -30.23
C GLU A 62 22.58 -1.52 -31.54
N ARG A 63 22.94 -2.26 -32.59
CA ARG A 63 23.26 -1.69 -33.91
C ARG A 63 22.08 -0.95 -34.51
N ARG A 64 20.88 -1.54 -34.45
CA ARG A 64 19.64 -0.91 -34.93
C ARG A 64 19.26 0.31 -34.11
N LEU A 65 19.35 0.22 -32.79
CA LEU A 65 19.02 1.33 -31.90
C LEU A 65 19.95 2.52 -32.15
N ARG A 66 21.26 2.28 -32.31
CA ARG A 66 22.25 3.31 -32.66
C ARG A 66 21.92 3.95 -34.01
N GLY A 67 21.53 3.16 -35.01
CA GLY A 67 21.10 3.65 -36.32
C GLY A 67 19.81 4.47 -36.31
N GLU A 68 18.82 4.07 -35.49
CA GLU A 68 17.51 4.73 -35.41
C GLU A 68 17.51 5.99 -34.53
N THR A 69 18.23 5.96 -33.41
CA THR A 69 18.15 6.99 -32.36
C THR A 69 19.42 7.82 -32.20
N GLY A 70 20.55 7.35 -32.76
CA GLY A 70 21.87 7.94 -32.52
C GLY A 70 22.41 7.72 -31.10
N ALA A 71 21.66 7.05 -30.22
CA ALA A 71 22.07 6.79 -28.84
C ALA A 71 23.00 5.58 -28.74
N ASP A 72 24.03 5.71 -27.91
CA ASP A 72 24.93 4.63 -27.53
C ASP A 72 24.46 4.00 -26.21
N LEU A 73 23.52 3.06 -26.31
CA LEU A 73 22.98 2.33 -25.16
C LEU A 73 23.63 0.95 -25.09
N ASP A 74 24.28 0.64 -23.98
CA ASP A 74 24.74 -0.72 -23.67
C ASP A 74 23.53 -1.64 -23.44
N VAL A 75 23.12 -2.35 -24.51
CA VAL A 75 21.96 -3.26 -24.48
C VAL A 75 22.24 -4.47 -23.60
N ARG A 76 23.50 -4.90 -23.46
CA ARG A 76 23.87 -6.06 -22.65
C ARG A 76 23.64 -5.77 -21.16
N ASP A 77 24.14 -4.64 -20.66
CA ASP A 77 23.91 -4.24 -19.28
C ASP A 77 22.44 -3.89 -19.03
N PHE A 78 21.76 -3.33 -20.02
CA PHE A 78 20.32 -3.09 -19.93
C PHE A 78 19.53 -4.40 -19.80
N VAL A 79 19.84 -5.43 -20.59
CA VAL A 79 19.23 -6.78 -20.47
C VAL A 79 19.48 -7.38 -19.09
N ARG A 80 20.67 -7.19 -18.50
CA ARG A 80 20.96 -7.63 -17.13
C ARG A 80 20.01 -6.99 -16.13
N ALA A 81 19.80 -5.68 -16.22
CA ALA A 81 18.85 -4.96 -15.38
C ALA A 81 17.40 -5.48 -15.57
N LEU A 82 16.99 -5.80 -16.80
CA LEU A 82 15.69 -6.43 -17.06
C LEU A 82 15.58 -7.83 -16.42
N GLY A 83 16.67 -8.59 -16.38
CA GLY A 83 16.78 -9.87 -15.68
C GLY A 83 16.59 -9.73 -14.17
N GLU A 84 17.22 -8.74 -13.55
CA GLU A 84 17.06 -8.45 -12.11
C GLU A 84 15.62 -8.06 -11.75
N LEU A 85 14.91 -7.41 -12.67
CA LEU A 85 13.48 -7.09 -12.54
C LEU A 85 12.54 -8.28 -12.84
N GLY A 86 13.09 -9.42 -13.26
CA GLY A 86 12.31 -10.61 -13.60
C GLY A 86 11.51 -10.48 -14.90
N PHE A 87 11.96 -9.63 -15.83
CA PHE A 87 11.32 -9.42 -17.13
C PHE A 87 11.78 -10.41 -18.21
N LEU A 88 12.85 -11.17 -17.95
CA LEU A 88 13.34 -12.23 -18.82
C LEU A 88 12.68 -13.58 -18.50
N ASP A 89 12.51 -14.41 -19.53
CA ASP A 89 12.27 -15.84 -19.38
C ASP A 89 13.61 -16.56 -19.24
N GLU A 90 13.88 -17.13 -18.06
CA GLU A 90 15.07 -17.95 -17.82
C GLU A 90 14.88 -19.34 -18.46
N PRO A 91 15.72 -19.75 -19.43
CA PRO A 91 15.64 -21.10 -20.00
C PRO A 91 15.84 -22.16 -18.91
N GLY A 92 14.90 -23.10 -18.79
CA GLY A 92 14.98 -24.20 -17.83
C GLY A 92 14.52 -23.87 -16.40
N ARG A 93 14.18 -22.60 -16.10
CA ARG A 93 13.52 -22.26 -14.84
C ARG A 93 12.05 -21.92 -15.12
N PRO A 94 11.09 -22.76 -14.70
CA PRO A 94 9.69 -22.42 -14.87
C PRO A 94 9.42 -21.07 -14.21
N ALA A 95 8.76 -20.17 -14.96
CA ALA A 95 8.34 -18.89 -14.43
C ALA A 95 7.59 -19.13 -13.11
N ALA A 96 8.00 -18.45 -12.04
CA ALA A 96 7.28 -18.54 -10.78
C ALA A 96 5.79 -18.26 -11.07
N PRO A 97 4.87 -19.18 -10.69
CA PRO A 97 3.47 -19.02 -11.02
C PRO A 97 2.97 -17.69 -10.47
N ALA A 98 2.25 -16.93 -11.30
CA ALA A 98 1.66 -15.67 -10.87
C ALA A 98 0.77 -15.94 -9.64
N GLU A 99 0.96 -15.19 -8.56
CA GLU A 99 0.13 -15.36 -7.37
C GLU A 99 -1.34 -15.17 -7.76
N PRO A 100 -2.27 -16.03 -7.31
CA PRO A 100 -3.66 -15.89 -7.68
C PRO A 100 -4.21 -14.55 -7.15
N PRO A 101 -5.02 -13.83 -7.95
CA PRO A 101 -5.61 -12.59 -7.50
C PRO A 101 -6.67 -12.85 -6.42
N THR A 102 -6.92 -11.88 -5.54
CA THR A 102 -8.01 -11.97 -4.56
C THR A 102 -9.35 -11.93 -5.30
N PHE A 103 -10.27 -12.82 -4.90
CA PHE A 103 -11.57 -13.04 -5.54
C PHE A 103 -11.46 -13.24 -7.07
N PRO A 104 -10.89 -14.35 -7.56
CA PRO A 104 -10.66 -14.57 -8.99
C PRO A 104 -11.95 -14.61 -9.83
N ARG A 105 -13.11 -14.85 -9.21
CA ARG A 105 -14.42 -14.80 -9.86
C ARG A 105 -14.93 -13.38 -10.11
N LEU A 106 -14.38 -12.37 -9.44
CA LEU A 106 -14.69 -10.97 -9.67
C LEU A 106 -13.99 -10.50 -10.95
N ARG A 107 -14.71 -10.53 -12.07
CA ARG A 107 -14.23 -10.11 -13.39
C ARG A 107 -14.52 -8.63 -13.64
N ALA A 108 -13.75 -8.00 -14.53
CA ALA A 108 -13.88 -6.59 -14.88
C ALA A 108 -15.33 -6.18 -15.15
N ARG A 109 -16.07 -6.96 -15.97
CA ARG A 109 -17.48 -6.72 -16.32
C ARG A 109 -18.42 -6.52 -15.12
N HIS A 110 -18.16 -7.16 -13.98
CA HIS A 110 -19.01 -7.06 -12.79
C HIS A 110 -18.86 -5.70 -12.09
N VAL A 111 -17.74 -5.02 -12.33
CA VAL A 111 -17.33 -3.81 -11.60
C VAL A 111 -16.99 -2.64 -12.52
N ARG A 112 -17.21 -2.74 -13.84
CA ARG A 112 -16.94 -1.62 -14.79
C ARG A 112 -17.65 -0.32 -14.41
N TRP A 113 -18.82 -0.43 -13.78
CA TRP A 113 -19.60 0.71 -13.29
C TRP A 113 -18.84 1.54 -12.24
N THR A 114 -17.85 0.96 -11.54
CA THR A 114 -17.00 1.67 -10.58
C THR A 114 -16.12 2.76 -11.19
N LEU A 115 -15.90 2.72 -12.51
CA LEU A 115 -15.19 3.78 -13.25
C LEU A 115 -16.15 4.78 -13.93
N SER A 116 -17.46 4.63 -13.72
CA SER A 116 -18.46 5.49 -14.34
C SER A 116 -18.45 6.89 -13.73
N PRO A 117 -18.41 7.97 -14.54
CA PRO A 117 -18.57 9.32 -14.02
C PRO A 117 -19.91 9.55 -13.29
N LEU A 118 -20.97 8.82 -13.65
CA LEU A 118 -22.26 8.90 -12.95
C LEU A 118 -22.15 8.41 -11.50
N LEU A 119 -21.41 7.32 -11.26
CA LEU A 119 -21.16 6.86 -9.90
C LEU A 119 -20.35 7.89 -9.12
N HIS A 120 -19.27 8.42 -9.72
CA HIS A 120 -18.41 9.39 -9.04
C HIS A 120 -19.18 10.65 -8.64
N THR A 121 -20.07 11.14 -9.51
CA THR A 121 -20.92 12.30 -9.22
C THR A 121 -21.97 11.99 -8.15
N ALA A 122 -22.58 10.81 -8.18
CA ALA A 122 -23.50 10.37 -7.13
C ALA A 122 -22.80 10.26 -5.75
N VAL A 123 -21.62 9.64 -5.69
CA VAL A 123 -20.81 9.52 -4.46
C VAL A 123 -20.40 10.91 -3.96
N ALA A 124 -19.94 11.80 -4.84
CA ALA A 124 -19.62 13.18 -4.48
C ALA A 124 -20.86 13.93 -3.94
N GLY A 125 -22.03 13.70 -4.51
CA GLY A 125 -23.30 14.25 -4.03
C GLY A 125 -23.66 13.78 -2.63
N VAL A 126 -23.51 12.48 -2.33
CA VAL A 126 -23.72 11.93 -0.98
C VAL A 126 -22.75 12.56 0.03
N ILE A 127 -21.47 12.69 -0.33
CA ILE A 127 -20.46 13.31 0.52
C ILE A 127 -20.79 14.78 0.79
N ALA A 128 -21.18 15.53 -0.25
CA ALA A 128 -21.58 16.93 -0.11
C ALA A 128 -22.81 17.06 0.79
N ALA A 129 -23.85 16.25 0.58
CA ALA A 129 -25.06 16.26 1.39
C ALA A 129 -24.77 15.91 2.86
N GLY A 130 -23.92 14.91 3.12
CA GLY A 130 -23.52 14.55 4.48
C GLY A 130 -22.71 15.65 5.16
N THR A 131 -21.83 16.31 4.42
CA THR A 131 -21.06 17.46 4.93
C THR A 131 -21.97 18.63 5.29
N VAL A 132 -22.91 18.98 4.41
CA VAL A 132 -23.92 20.03 4.68
C VAL A 132 -24.77 19.65 5.89
N THR A 133 -25.19 18.39 5.99
CA THR A 133 -25.97 17.89 7.13
C THR A 133 -25.19 17.98 8.43
N ALA A 134 -23.92 17.59 8.45
CA ALA A 134 -23.05 17.71 9.61
C ALA A 134 -22.89 19.17 10.08
N VAL A 135 -22.85 20.13 9.14
CA VAL A 135 -22.70 21.55 9.45
C VAL A 135 -24.00 22.16 10.00
N ILE A 136 -25.15 21.78 9.45
CA ILE A 136 -26.47 22.32 9.82
C ILE A 136 -27.02 21.64 11.09
N ARG A 137 -26.89 20.31 11.20
CA ARG A 137 -27.47 19.48 12.26
C ARG A 137 -26.39 18.95 13.21
N ARG A 138 -25.58 19.86 13.76
CA ARG A 138 -24.40 19.52 14.59
C ARG A 138 -24.77 18.70 15.83
N GLU A 139 -25.96 18.90 16.35
CA GLU A 139 -26.53 18.17 17.50
C GLU A 139 -26.71 16.67 17.23
N THR A 140 -26.68 16.27 15.96
CA THR A 140 -26.81 14.86 15.55
C THR A 140 -25.45 14.16 15.41
N LEU A 141 -24.35 14.92 15.52
CA LEU A 141 -23.00 14.36 15.41
C LEU A 141 -22.63 13.62 16.71
N PRO A 142 -22.08 12.40 16.60
CA PRO A 142 -21.69 11.63 17.76
C PRO A 142 -20.43 12.19 18.43
N GLY A 143 -20.36 12.03 19.74
CA GLY A 143 -19.17 12.32 20.54
C GLY A 143 -18.36 11.04 20.83
N TRP A 144 -17.13 11.17 21.33
CA TRP A 144 -16.30 10.01 21.68
C TRP A 144 -16.95 9.07 22.72
N GLN A 145 -17.84 9.60 23.55
CA GLN A 145 -18.61 8.84 24.53
C GLN A 145 -19.55 7.82 23.88
N ASP A 146 -19.98 8.05 22.65
CA ASP A 146 -20.86 7.14 21.91
C ASP A 146 -20.16 5.85 21.46
N LEU A 147 -18.82 5.81 21.50
CA LEU A 147 -18.06 4.57 21.38
C LEU A 147 -18.29 3.66 22.60
N LEU A 148 -18.49 4.26 23.78
CA LEU A 148 -18.69 3.56 25.06
C LEU A 148 -20.19 3.36 25.35
N TRP A 149 -20.94 2.87 24.36
CA TRP A 149 -22.40 2.79 24.40
C TRP A 149 -22.97 1.73 25.36
N SER A 150 -22.15 0.82 25.87
CA SER A 150 -22.54 -0.27 26.76
C SER A 150 -21.60 -0.36 27.96
N GLU A 151 -22.14 -0.73 29.11
CA GLU A 151 -21.37 -1.05 30.32
C GLU A 151 -20.54 -2.34 30.14
N HIS A 152 -20.93 -3.20 29.20
CA HIS A 152 -20.24 -4.45 28.89
C HIS A 152 -19.12 -4.19 27.87
N GLY A 153 -17.86 -4.28 28.33
CA GLY A 153 -16.69 -4.05 27.49
C GLY A 153 -16.63 -4.95 26.26
N THR A 154 -17.09 -6.20 26.35
CA THR A 154 -17.16 -7.13 25.20
C THR A 154 -18.12 -6.62 24.12
N LEU A 155 -19.27 -6.04 24.48
CA LEU A 155 -20.22 -5.53 23.47
C LEU A 155 -19.63 -4.33 22.73
N VAL A 156 -18.98 -3.41 23.45
CA VAL A 156 -18.24 -2.29 22.85
C VAL A 156 -17.18 -2.83 21.89
N LEU A 157 -16.29 -3.69 22.39
CA LEU A 157 -15.19 -4.24 21.60
C LEU A 157 -15.65 -5.01 20.35
N LEU A 158 -16.63 -5.90 20.49
CA LEU A 158 -17.15 -6.67 19.35
C LEU A 158 -17.85 -5.77 18.33
N SER A 159 -18.57 -4.75 18.77
CA SER A 159 -19.22 -3.79 17.87
C SER A 159 -18.19 -2.95 17.09
N GLU A 160 -17.13 -2.48 17.74
CA GLU A 160 -16.03 -1.76 17.10
C GLU A 160 -15.24 -2.65 16.14
N ILE A 161 -14.93 -3.89 16.53
CA ILE A 161 -14.29 -4.88 15.65
C ILE A 161 -15.19 -5.13 14.43
N ALA A 162 -16.48 -5.38 14.62
CA ALA A 162 -17.40 -5.66 13.53
C ALA A 162 -17.48 -4.47 12.55
N VAL A 163 -17.79 -3.27 13.05
CA VAL A 163 -17.89 -2.05 12.22
C VAL A 163 -16.56 -1.73 11.56
N GLY A 164 -15.44 -1.75 12.31
CA GLY A 164 -14.11 -1.44 11.80
C GLY A 164 -13.66 -2.40 10.71
N TRP A 165 -13.79 -3.72 10.91
CA TRP A 165 -13.42 -4.70 9.88
C TRP A 165 -14.35 -4.66 8.67
N THR A 166 -15.64 -4.36 8.85
CA THR A 166 -16.55 -4.12 7.73
C THR A 166 -16.11 -2.91 6.90
N LEU A 167 -15.79 -1.78 7.54
CA LEU A 167 -15.34 -0.58 6.84
C LEU A 167 -14.00 -0.79 6.14
N ILE A 168 -13.01 -1.42 6.80
CA ILE A 168 -11.73 -1.81 6.17
C ILE A 168 -11.97 -2.72 4.96
N PHE A 169 -12.86 -3.71 5.08
CA PHE A 169 -13.19 -4.58 3.97
C PHE A 169 -13.79 -3.80 2.79
N LEU A 170 -14.73 -2.90 3.05
CA LEU A 170 -15.35 -2.07 2.01
C LEU A 170 -14.34 -1.14 1.34
N HIS A 171 -13.44 -0.53 2.11
CA HIS A 171 -12.35 0.31 1.62
C HIS A 171 -11.44 -0.46 0.65
N GLU A 172 -10.96 -1.64 1.04
CA GLU A 172 -10.09 -2.46 0.20
C GLU A 172 -10.83 -3.06 -1.01
N MET A 173 -12.11 -3.39 -0.85
CA MET A 173 -12.98 -3.75 -1.97
C MET A 173 -13.13 -2.63 -2.98
N ALA A 174 -13.12 -1.37 -2.57
CA ALA A 174 -13.18 -0.23 -3.48
C ALA A 174 -11.93 -0.18 -4.37
N HIS A 175 -10.73 -0.30 -3.79
CA HIS A 175 -9.48 -0.39 -4.55
C HIS A 175 -9.45 -1.60 -5.47
N LEU A 176 -9.82 -2.78 -4.96
CA LEU A 176 -9.84 -4.01 -5.77
C LEU A 176 -10.81 -3.89 -6.93
N SER A 177 -12.02 -3.37 -6.71
CA SER A 177 -13.07 -3.29 -7.73
C SER A 177 -12.71 -2.29 -8.82
N THR A 178 -12.21 -1.11 -8.46
CA THR A 178 -11.78 -0.09 -9.42
C THR A 178 -10.55 -0.54 -10.21
N ALA A 179 -9.57 -1.21 -9.58
CA ALA A 179 -8.44 -1.81 -10.28
C ALA A 179 -8.88 -2.93 -11.23
N ARG A 180 -9.82 -3.77 -10.78
CA ARG A 180 -10.36 -4.87 -11.59
C ARG A 180 -11.15 -4.35 -12.79
N ALA A 181 -11.89 -3.25 -12.63
CA ALA A 181 -12.59 -2.59 -13.73
C ALA A 181 -11.62 -2.12 -14.82
N ALA A 182 -10.38 -1.78 -14.45
CA ALA A 182 -9.30 -1.42 -15.35
C ALA A 182 -8.51 -2.63 -15.92
N GLY A 183 -8.94 -3.86 -15.62
CA GLY A 183 -8.25 -5.08 -16.05
C GLY A 183 -7.02 -5.46 -15.22
N VAL A 184 -6.75 -4.74 -14.13
CA VAL A 184 -5.60 -5.00 -13.25
C VAL A 184 -5.96 -6.10 -12.24
N PRO A 185 -5.16 -7.18 -12.12
CA PRO A 185 -5.34 -8.12 -11.03
C PRO A 185 -4.93 -7.47 -9.72
N GLY A 186 -5.86 -7.41 -8.76
CA GLY A 186 -5.59 -6.92 -7.39
C GLY A 186 -5.46 -8.06 -6.38
N ARG A 187 -4.62 -7.84 -5.36
CA ARG A 187 -4.36 -8.79 -4.27
C ARG A 187 -4.48 -8.08 -2.92
N ILE A 188 -5.42 -8.51 -2.09
CA ILE A 188 -5.57 -8.01 -0.71
C ILE A 188 -4.67 -8.81 0.21
N ARG A 189 -3.89 -8.10 1.00
CA ARG A 189 -2.92 -8.68 1.92
C ARG A 189 -2.97 -7.99 3.27
N LEU A 190 -2.71 -8.78 4.30
CA LEU A 190 -2.45 -8.26 5.64
C LEU A 190 -0.95 -8.04 5.79
N GLY A 191 -0.57 -6.83 6.16
CA GLY A 191 0.81 -6.43 6.37
C GLY A 191 0.96 -5.55 7.60
N THR A 192 2.20 -5.13 7.86
CA THR A 192 2.49 -4.16 8.92
C THR A 192 3.03 -2.87 8.34
N ARG A 193 2.56 -1.74 8.85
CA ARG A 193 3.07 -0.40 8.52
C ARG A 193 3.50 0.25 9.84
N LEU A 194 4.81 0.30 10.09
CA LEU A 194 5.35 0.61 11.42
C LEU A 194 4.68 -0.28 12.50
N GLN A 195 4.08 0.30 13.53
CA GLN A 195 3.36 -0.43 14.57
C GLN A 195 1.95 -0.88 14.18
N PHE A 196 1.40 -0.42 13.06
CA PHE A 196 0.01 -0.72 12.68
C PHE A 196 -0.10 -2.03 11.90
N LEU A 197 -1.15 -2.78 12.21
CA LEU A 197 -1.66 -3.86 11.35
C LEU A 197 -2.52 -3.22 10.26
N ALA A 198 -2.15 -3.43 9.00
CA ALA A 198 -2.83 -2.82 7.87
C ALA A 198 -3.25 -3.90 6.88
N VAL A 199 -4.49 -3.81 6.40
CA VAL A 199 -4.87 -4.43 5.14
C VAL A 199 -4.37 -3.51 4.02
N GLN A 200 -3.98 -4.10 2.89
CA GLN A 200 -3.55 -3.35 1.72
C GLN A 200 -3.96 -4.10 0.46
N THR A 201 -4.48 -3.38 -0.53
CA THR A 201 -4.71 -3.90 -1.88
C THR A 201 -3.50 -3.59 -2.77
N GLU A 202 -2.74 -4.63 -3.13
CA GLU A 202 -1.67 -4.55 -4.12
C GLU A 202 -2.26 -4.51 -5.53
N VAL A 203 -2.12 -3.36 -6.20
CA VAL A 203 -2.66 -3.08 -7.55
C VAL A 203 -1.58 -2.58 -8.51
N SER A 204 -0.35 -3.12 -8.44
CA SER A 204 0.81 -2.61 -9.18
C SER A 204 0.57 -2.44 -10.69
N GLY A 205 -0.23 -3.30 -11.32
CA GLY A 205 -0.59 -3.17 -12.75
C GLY A 205 -1.27 -1.84 -13.13
N ILE A 206 -1.75 -1.07 -12.16
CA ILE A 206 -2.36 0.24 -12.38
C ILE A 206 -1.39 1.26 -13.00
N TRP A 207 -0.08 1.05 -12.89
CA TRP A 207 0.94 1.88 -13.53
C TRP A 207 0.83 1.93 -15.07
N LEU A 208 0.20 0.93 -15.68
CA LEU A 208 -0.07 0.86 -17.11
C LEU A 208 -1.39 1.56 -17.51
N ALA A 209 -2.24 1.89 -16.54
CA ALA A 209 -3.50 2.56 -16.80
C ALA A 209 -3.32 4.08 -16.99
N GLU A 210 -4.30 4.69 -17.65
CA GLU A 210 -4.38 6.14 -17.80
C GLU A 210 -4.52 6.86 -16.46
N ARG A 211 -4.06 8.12 -16.40
CA ARG A 211 -4.03 8.92 -15.17
C ARG A 211 -5.37 8.96 -14.44
N ARG A 212 -6.47 9.17 -15.17
CA ARG A 212 -7.82 9.21 -14.58
C ARG A 212 -8.14 7.93 -13.80
N VAL A 213 -7.84 6.78 -14.39
CA VAL A 213 -8.09 5.47 -13.78
C VAL A 213 -7.21 5.27 -12.56
N ARG A 214 -5.92 5.64 -12.63
CA ARG A 214 -5.01 5.56 -11.48
C ARG A 214 -5.53 6.37 -10.30
N LEU A 215 -5.92 7.63 -10.55
CA LEU A 215 -6.47 8.52 -9.51
C LEU A 215 -7.77 7.97 -8.92
N THR A 216 -8.66 7.42 -9.75
CA THR A 216 -9.87 6.74 -9.26
C THR A 216 -9.53 5.58 -8.35
N VAL A 217 -8.57 4.73 -8.71
CA VAL A 217 -8.14 3.61 -7.86
C VAL A 217 -7.54 4.11 -6.56
N TYR A 218 -6.68 5.12 -6.56
CA TYR A 218 -6.06 5.65 -5.33
C TYR A 218 -7.07 6.27 -4.37
N LEU A 219 -8.12 6.92 -4.89
CA LEU A 219 -9.14 7.60 -4.08
C LEU A 219 -10.33 6.70 -3.70
N ALA A 220 -10.41 5.48 -4.24
CA ALA A 220 -11.59 4.63 -4.11
C ALA A 220 -11.91 4.29 -2.65
N GLY A 221 -10.92 3.90 -1.85
CA GLY A 221 -11.08 3.57 -0.44
C GLY A 221 -11.57 4.77 0.37
N MET A 222 -10.87 5.91 0.27
CA MET A 222 -11.29 7.18 0.88
C MET A 222 -12.70 7.62 0.48
N ALA A 223 -13.08 7.46 -0.79
CA ALA A 223 -14.41 7.83 -1.26
C ALA A 223 -15.51 6.97 -0.61
N VAL A 224 -15.25 5.67 -0.41
CA VAL A 224 -16.16 4.77 0.31
C VAL A 224 -16.24 5.13 1.79
N ASP A 225 -15.12 5.42 2.44
CA ASP A 225 -15.11 5.83 3.86
C ASP A 225 -15.90 7.13 4.07
N ALA A 226 -15.68 8.12 3.20
CA ALA A 226 -16.38 9.39 3.24
C ALA A 226 -17.87 9.24 2.94
N ALA A 227 -18.24 8.39 1.98
CA ALA A 227 -19.64 8.12 1.66
C ALA A 227 -20.34 7.38 2.82
N ALA A 228 -19.69 6.40 3.45
CA ALA A 228 -20.23 5.69 4.61
C ALA A 228 -20.44 6.64 5.80
N CYS A 229 -19.45 7.49 6.10
CA CYS A 229 -19.57 8.55 7.10
C CYS A 229 -20.76 9.47 6.79
N SER A 230 -20.86 9.93 5.54
CA SER A 230 -21.89 10.87 5.11
C SER A 230 -23.29 10.27 5.16
N ALA A 231 -23.44 9.01 4.73
CA ALA A 231 -24.69 8.29 4.84
C ALA A 231 -25.12 8.10 6.30
N ALA A 232 -24.19 7.76 7.20
CA ALA A 232 -24.48 7.61 8.62
C ALA A 232 -24.93 8.94 9.27
N VAL A 233 -24.28 10.06 8.93
CA VAL A 233 -24.67 11.40 9.39
C VAL A 233 -26.05 11.80 8.87
N ILE A 234 -26.33 11.61 7.57
CA ILE A 234 -27.65 11.90 6.99
C ILE A 234 -28.73 11.07 7.69
N LEU A 235 -28.47 9.78 7.88
CA LEU A 235 -29.43 8.88 8.50
C LEU A 235 -29.67 9.22 9.98
N ALA A 236 -28.63 9.63 10.71
CA ALA A 236 -28.75 10.10 12.08
C ALA A 236 -29.58 11.39 12.19
N ALA A 237 -29.49 12.28 11.20
CA ALA A 237 -30.29 13.50 11.17
C ALA A 237 -31.79 13.27 10.93
N VAL A 238 -32.13 12.16 10.27
CA VAL A 238 -33.53 11.77 9.97
C VAL A 238 -34.11 10.86 11.05
N LEU A 239 -33.37 9.84 11.47
CA LEU A 239 -33.84 8.79 12.39
C LEU A 239 -33.49 9.06 13.85
N GLY A 240 -32.73 10.12 14.14
CA GLY A 240 -32.12 10.35 15.44
C GLY A 240 -30.80 9.60 15.61
N ARG A 241 -30.11 9.89 16.72
CA ARG A 241 -28.79 9.31 17.02
C ARG A 241 -28.95 7.84 17.43
N HIS A 242 -28.22 6.96 16.74
CA HIS A 242 -28.19 5.51 16.99
C HIS A 242 -26.75 5.03 17.20
N THR A 243 -26.56 3.98 18.00
CA THR A 243 -25.24 3.40 18.31
C THR A 243 -24.47 3.04 17.04
N VAL A 244 -25.08 2.26 16.14
CA VAL A 244 -24.40 1.80 14.91
C VAL A 244 -24.00 2.98 14.02
N LEU A 245 -24.84 4.00 13.88
CA LEU A 245 -24.54 5.19 13.08
C LEU A 245 -23.40 6.00 13.70
N SER A 246 -23.36 6.06 15.04
CA SER A 246 -22.29 6.72 15.79
C SER A 246 -20.95 6.00 15.59
N LEU A 247 -20.95 4.67 15.73
CA LEU A 247 -19.78 3.83 15.47
C LEU A 247 -19.28 3.98 14.04
N VAL A 248 -20.17 3.90 13.04
CA VAL A 248 -19.79 4.07 11.62
C VAL A 248 -19.20 5.46 11.39
N THR A 249 -19.84 6.52 11.87
CA THR A 249 -19.38 7.90 11.68
C THR A 249 -17.99 8.11 12.30
N LEU A 250 -17.81 7.76 13.58
CA LEU A 250 -16.54 7.96 14.28
C LEU A 250 -15.42 7.07 13.71
N THR A 251 -15.74 5.84 13.33
CA THR A 251 -14.77 4.92 12.73
C THR A 251 -14.36 5.39 11.34
N SER A 252 -15.30 5.80 10.48
CA SER A 252 -14.99 6.35 9.16
C SER A 252 -14.17 7.64 9.23
N VAL A 253 -14.47 8.56 10.16
CA VAL A 253 -13.66 9.76 10.39
C VAL A 253 -12.24 9.39 10.83
N SER A 254 -12.10 8.39 11.71
CA SER A 254 -10.80 7.89 12.14
C SER A 254 -10.02 7.28 10.97
N MET A 255 -10.67 6.46 10.13
CA MET A 255 -10.08 5.90 8.92
C MET A 255 -9.61 6.99 7.97
N LEU A 256 -10.45 7.96 7.63
CA LEU A 256 -10.08 9.10 6.78
C LEU A 256 -8.88 9.87 7.34
N THR A 257 -8.84 10.11 8.65
CA THR A 257 -7.74 10.79 9.32
C THR A 257 -6.43 10.02 9.16
N THR A 258 -6.46 8.69 9.31
CA THR A 258 -5.27 7.85 9.14
C THR A 258 -4.73 7.85 7.71
N GLN A 259 -5.57 8.12 6.69
CA GLN A 259 -5.09 8.24 5.31
C GLN A 259 -4.15 9.44 5.10
N PHE A 260 -4.21 10.45 5.96
CA PHE A 260 -3.26 11.57 5.96
C PHE A 260 -1.92 11.26 6.62
N LEU A 261 -1.72 10.06 7.16
CA LEU A 261 -0.40 9.55 7.55
C LEU A 261 0.42 9.16 6.31
N VAL A 262 0.61 10.12 5.39
CA VAL A 262 1.20 9.94 4.06
C VAL A 262 2.55 9.20 4.12
N PHE A 263 3.34 9.42 5.17
CA PHE A 263 4.63 8.75 5.38
C PHE A 263 4.53 7.22 5.49
N MET A 264 3.35 6.67 5.77
CA MET A 264 3.10 5.22 5.84
C MET A 264 2.75 4.58 4.49
N ARG A 265 2.74 5.37 3.41
CA ARG A 265 2.30 5.00 2.06
C ARG A 265 0.83 4.54 2.02
N THR A 266 -0.04 5.44 2.50
CA THR A 266 -1.50 5.39 2.46
C THR A 266 -2.05 5.79 1.08
N ASP A 267 -3.37 5.88 0.92
CA ASP A 267 -4.01 6.31 -0.33
C ASP A 267 -3.53 7.68 -0.80
N VAL A 268 -3.45 8.65 0.12
CA VAL A 268 -2.97 10.01 -0.16
C VAL A 268 -1.52 10.00 -0.63
N TYR A 269 -0.70 9.05 -0.16
CA TYR A 269 0.67 8.92 -0.67
C TYR A 269 0.68 8.57 -2.16
N PHE A 270 -0.12 7.61 -2.62
CA PHE A 270 -0.15 7.24 -4.04
C PHE A 270 -0.74 8.35 -4.91
N LEU A 271 -1.73 9.09 -4.39
CA LEU A 271 -2.21 10.31 -5.02
C LEU A 271 -1.08 11.33 -5.19
N LEU A 272 -0.36 11.67 -4.12
CA LEU A 272 0.74 12.64 -4.17
C LEU A 272 1.89 12.14 -5.06
N GLN A 273 2.12 10.84 -5.10
CA GLN A 273 3.11 10.20 -5.97
C GLN A 273 2.82 10.53 -7.44
N ASP A 274 1.56 10.37 -7.88
CA ASP A 274 1.14 10.67 -9.25
C ASP A 274 1.06 12.19 -9.54
N LEU A 275 0.66 13.00 -8.56
CA LEU A 275 0.61 14.46 -8.70
C LEU A 275 2.00 15.13 -8.80
N THR A 276 2.96 14.61 -8.05
CA THR A 276 4.33 15.12 -8.03
C THR A 276 5.17 14.56 -9.19
N GLY A 277 4.81 13.40 -9.73
CA GLY A 277 5.56 12.67 -10.75
C GLY A 277 6.71 11.82 -10.18
N CYS A 278 6.91 11.85 -8.87
CA CYS A 278 7.96 11.09 -8.20
C CYS A 278 7.56 9.61 -8.12
N ARG A 279 8.21 8.70 -8.86
CA ARG A 279 7.75 7.30 -8.98
C ARG A 279 7.95 6.44 -7.74
N ASN A 280 8.84 6.82 -6.83
CA ASN A 280 9.05 6.13 -5.55
C ASN A 280 9.39 7.12 -4.43
N MET A 281 8.40 7.92 -4.04
CA MET A 281 8.59 8.95 -2.99
C MET A 281 9.18 8.38 -1.69
N TYR A 282 8.72 7.21 -1.24
CA TYR A 282 9.22 6.58 -0.02
C TYR A 282 10.69 6.13 -0.14
N GLY A 283 11.03 5.44 -1.23
CA GLY A 283 12.40 4.96 -1.47
C GLY A 283 13.39 6.10 -1.60
N ASP A 284 13.08 7.09 -2.43
CA ASP A 284 13.96 8.22 -2.71
C ASP A 284 14.14 9.11 -1.48
N ALA A 285 13.07 9.34 -0.72
CA ALA A 285 13.15 10.09 0.53
C ALA A 285 13.91 9.34 1.63
N THR A 286 13.81 8.00 1.68
CA THR A 286 14.61 7.19 2.61
C THR A 286 16.10 7.26 2.25
N ALA A 287 16.43 7.16 0.96
CA ALA A 287 17.79 7.31 0.47
C ALA A 287 18.34 8.71 0.80
N TYR A 288 17.53 9.76 0.57
CA TYR A 288 17.89 11.13 0.91
C TYR A 288 18.09 11.34 2.41
N ALA A 289 17.17 10.85 3.26
CA ALA A 289 17.31 10.92 4.71
C ALA A 289 18.59 10.21 5.19
N ARG A 290 18.88 9.02 4.67
CA ARG A 290 20.12 8.28 4.96
C ARG A 290 21.36 9.07 4.53
N HIS A 291 21.36 9.64 3.33
CA HIS A 291 22.43 10.53 2.85
C HIS A 291 22.67 11.70 3.82
N ARG A 292 21.60 12.36 4.27
CA ARG A 292 21.70 13.47 5.24
C ARG A 292 22.28 13.05 6.58
N VAL A 293 21.86 11.90 7.12
CA VAL A 293 22.43 11.34 8.36
C VAL A 293 23.92 11.00 8.19
N LEU A 294 24.29 10.34 7.09
CA LEU A 294 25.69 10.01 6.82
C LEU A 294 26.58 11.26 6.71
N ARG A 295 26.08 12.32 6.06
CA ARG A 295 26.80 13.59 6.00
C ARG A 295 26.96 14.26 7.36
N LEU A 296 25.93 14.20 8.23
CA LEU A 296 26.04 14.70 9.60
C LEU A 296 27.07 13.91 10.43
N LEU A 297 27.25 12.62 10.11
CA LEU A 297 28.27 11.76 10.70
C LEU A 297 29.65 11.88 10.00
N GLY A 298 29.86 12.91 9.17
CA GLY A 298 31.14 13.15 8.49
C GLY A 298 31.45 12.18 7.33
N ARG A 299 30.48 11.39 6.86
CA ARG A 299 30.68 10.43 5.76
C ARG A 299 30.16 11.02 4.43
N PRO A 300 31.03 11.42 3.50
CA PRO A 300 30.61 11.96 2.22
C PRO A 300 29.92 10.88 1.40
N THR A 301 28.75 11.20 0.87
CA THR A 301 28.00 10.35 -0.07
C THR A 301 27.44 11.23 -1.18
N PRO A 302 27.30 10.73 -2.42
CA PRO A 302 26.63 11.47 -3.49
C PRO A 302 25.18 11.81 -3.10
N ASP A 303 24.68 12.98 -3.51
CA ASP A 303 23.27 13.35 -3.29
C ASP A 303 22.37 12.48 -4.21
N PRO A 304 21.52 11.60 -3.65
CA PRO A 304 20.67 10.73 -4.46
C PRO A 304 19.63 11.50 -5.29
N LEU A 305 19.38 12.78 -4.98
CA LEU A 305 18.38 13.60 -5.68
C LEU A 305 19.01 14.55 -6.72
N ALA A 306 20.32 14.49 -6.95
CA ALA A 306 21.03 15.44 -7.80
C ALA A 306 20.52 15.45 -9.26
N GLY A 307 20.24 14.26 -9.81
CA GLY A 307 19.77 14.09 -11.20
C GLY A 307 18.29 14.38 -11.43
N LEU A 308 17.52 14.69 -10.39
CA LEU A 308 16.08 14.90 -10.51
C LEU A 308 15.70 16.34 -10.86
N PRO A 309 14.59 16.56 -11.59
CA PRO A 309 14.04 17.88 -11.83
C PRO A 309 13.80 18.68 -10.54
N ARG A 310 13.91 20.01 -10.62
CA ARG A 310 13.78 20.92 -9.46
C ARG A 310 12.49 20.70 -8.66
N ARG A 311 11.37 20.47 -9.35
CA ARG A 311 10.05 20.23 -8.74
C ARG A 311 10.03 18.93 -7.94
N GLU A 312 10.45 17.82 -8.55
CA GLU A 312 10.53 16.51 -7.89
C GLU A 312 11.45 16.54 -6.67
N ARG A 313 12.63 17.15 -6.81
CA ARG A 313 13.56 17.30 -5.69
C ARG A 313 12.96 18.08 -4.51
N ARG A 314 12.18 19.14 -4.77
CA ARG A 314 11.50 19.91 -3.72
C ARG A 314 10.44 19.05 -3.01
N SER A 315 9.63 18.34 -3.78
CA SER A 315 8.60 17.43 -3.27
C SER A 315 9.20 16.31 -2.42
N LEU A 316 10.29 15.69 -2.88
CA LEU A 316 10.99 14.62 -2.15
C LEU A 316 11.65 15.12 -0.87
N ARG A 317 12.24 16.32 -0.86
CA ARG A 317 12.79 16.91 0.37
C ARG A 317 11.69 17.21 1.39
N ALA A 318 10.58 17.79 0.97
CA ALA A 318 9.43 18.05 1.84
C ALA A 318 8.86 16.73 2.40
N TYR A 319 8.67 15.73 1.54
CA TYR A 319 8.20 14.42 1.95
C TYR A 319 9.21 13.70 2.86
N ALA A 320 10.52 13.84 2.67
CA ALA A 320 11.52 13.26 3.57
C ALA A 320 11.43 13.84 4.99
N VAL A 321 11.21 15.15 5.12
CA VAL A 321 10.97 15.78 6.43
C VAL A 321 9.69 15.24 7.05
N LEU A 322 8.59 15.23 6.31
CA LEU A 322 7.31 14.67 6.76
C LEU A 322 7.46 13.21 7.20
N MET A 323 8.22 12.42 6.44
CA MET A 323 8.44 11.00 6.70
C MET A 323 9.24 10.77 7.98
N VAL A 324 10.33 11.51 8.19
CA VAL A 324 11.14 11.40 9.42
C VAL A 324 10.35 11.88 10.62
N VAL A 325 9.78 13.09 10.57
CA VAL A 325 9.00 13.67 11.68
C VAL A 325 7.79 12.80 12.00
N GLY A 326 7.01 12.41 10.98
CA GLY A 326 5.86 11.55 11.14
C GLY A 326 6.22 10.20 11.75
N THR A 327 7.30 9.57 11.29
CA THR A 327 7.78 8.30 11.87
C THR A 327 8.19 8.46 13.33
N VAL A 328 8.95 9.50 13.67
CA VAL A 328 9.40 9.76 15.06
C VAL A 328 8.21 10.03 15.99
N VAL A 329 7.28 10.90 15.59
CA VAL A 329 6.06 11.19 16.38
C VAL A 329 5.23 9.93 16.56
N CYS A 330 5.03 9.17 15.48
CA CYS A 330 4.24 7.95 15.48
C CYS A 330 4.83 6.86 16.39
N LEU A 331 6.15 6.66 16.35
CA LEU A 331 6.84 5.75 17.26
C LEU A 331 6.86 6.29 18.70
N GLY A 332 6.98 7.60 18.87
CA GLY A 332 6.88 8.27 20.18
C GLY A 332 5.53 8.03 20.85
N VAL A 333 4.43 8.20 20.12
CA VAL A 333 3.06 7.88 20.60
C VAL A 333 2.93 6.40 20.90
N ALA A 334 3.45 5.52 20.03
CA ALA A 334 3.40 4.09 20.26
C ALA A 334 4.10 3.68 21.56
N PHE A 335 5.27 4.25 21.85
CA PHE A 335 6.06 3.93 23.04
C PHE A 335 5.56 4.64 24.31
N ALA A 336 5.20 5.92 24.23
CA ALA A 336 4.83 6.72 25.39
C ALA A 336 3.36 6.55 25.80
N VAL A 337 2.48 6.18 24.87
CA VAL A 337 1.02 6.10 25.12
C VAL A 337 0.50 4.69 24.88
N THR A 338 0.62 4.17 23.66
CA THR A 338 -0.03 2.91 23.28
C THR A 338 0.52 1.71 24.05
N LEU A 339 1.84 1.62 24.20
CA LEU A 339 2.48 0.50 24.89
C LEU A 339 2.12 0.49 26.39
N PRO A 340 2.29 1.58 27.18
CA PRO A 340 1.86 1.62 28.58
C PRO A 340 0.37 1.33 28.75
N ALA A 341 -0.50 1.91 27.91
CA ALA A 341 -1.94 1.67 27.98
C ALA A 341 -2.27 0.19 27.74
N THR A 342 -1.64 -0.43 26.74
CA THR A 342 -1.82 -1.85 26.44
C THR A 342 -1.34 -2.72 27.60
N LEU A 343 -0.17 -2.43 28.18
CA LEU A 343 0.35 -3.16 29.34
C LEU A 343 -0.57 -3.05 30.55
N VAL A 344 -1.08 -1.84 30.85
CA VAL A 344 -2.04 -1.63 31.94
C VAL A 344 -3.32 -2.41 31.69
N LEU A 345 -3.86 -2.39 30.47
CA LEU A 345 -5.06 -3.14 30.10
C LEU A 345 -4.86 -4.65 30.28
N LEU A 346 -3.74 -5.19 29.78
CA LEU A 346 -3.39 -6.59 29.92
C LEU A 346 -3.21 -6.99 31.40
N CYS A 347 -2.49 -6.17 32.19
CA CYS A 347 -2.32 -6.42 33.62
C CYS A 347 -3.67 -6.38 34.38
N ARG A 348 -4.56 -5.45 34.05
CA ARG A 348 -5.91 -5.36 34.65
C ARG A 348 -6.74 -6.59 34.31
N ALA A 349 -6.74 -7.00 33.04
CA ALA A 349 -7.50 -8.16 32.60
C ALA A 349 -6.99 -9.47 33.22
N VAL A 350 -5.66 -9.62 33.40
CA VAL A 350 -5.08 -10.76 34.13
C VAL A 350 -5.49 -10.75 35.61
N ARG A 351 -5.49 -9.58 36.27
CA ARG A 351 -5.93 -9.48 37.67
C ARG A 351 -7.42 -9.79 37.85
N ALA A 352 -8.26 -9.36 36.91
CA ALA A 352 -9.70 -9.60 36.95
C ALA A 352 -10.06 -11.11 36.92
N LEU A 353 -9.22 -11.95 36.30
CA LEU A 353 -9.38 -13.41 36.33
C LEU A 353 -9.10 -14.03 37.71
N GLY A 354 -8.36 -13.33 38.59
CA GLY A 354 -7.99 -13.81 39.92
C GLY A 354 -8.92 -13.34 41.05
N THR A 355 -9.89 -12.47 40.77
CA THR A 355 -10.84 -11.96 41.77
C THR A 355 -12.16 -12.75 41.74
N PRO A 356 -12.84 -12.95 42.89
CA PRO A 356 -14.18 -13.54 42.90
C PRO A 356 -15.10 -12.64 42.07
N ALA A 357 -15.56 -13.18 40.95
CA ALA A 357 -16.31 -12.43 39.96
C ALA A 357 -17.47 -13.30 39.46
N THR A 358 -18.56 -12.67 39.03
CA THR A 358 -19.66 -13.41 38.41
C THR A 358 -19.16 -14.13 37.15
N PRO A 359 -19.75 -15.29 36.76
CA PRO A 359 -19.35 -15.99 35.55
C PRO A 359 -19.37 -15.11 34.29
N LEU A 360 -20.29 -14.14 34.22
CA LEU A 360 -20.39 -13.18 33.12
C LEU A 360 -19.17 -12.26 33.03
N SER A 361 -18.70 -11.73 34.16
CA SER A 361 -17.51 -10.87 34.20
C SER A 361 -16.21 -11.62 33.89
N VAL A 362 -16.13 -12.91 34.24
CA VAL A 362 -14.99 -13.76 33.84
C VAL A 362 -14.98 -14.00 32.34
N LEU A 363 -16.17 -14.25 31.75
CA LEU A 363 -16.30 -14.44 30.30
C LEU A 363 -15.98 -13.16 29.53
N ASP A 364 -16.41 -12.00 30.01
CA ASP A 364 -16.10 -10.68 29.44
C ASP A 364 -14.58 -10.41 29.46
N ALA A 365 -13.93 -10.62 30.61
CA ALA A 365 -12.48 -10.47 30.74
C ALA A 365 -11.69 -11.45 29.83
N ALA A 366 -12.16 -12.70 29.73
CA ALA A 366 -11.55 -13.70 28.85
C ALA A 366 -11.70 -13.33 27.36
N ALA A 367 -12.86 -12.83 26.95
CA ALA A 367 -13.11 -12.40 25.57
C ALA A 367 -12.20 -11.22 25.18
N VAL A 368 -12.05 -10.22 26.06
CA VAL A 368 -11.13 -9.08 25.85
C VAL A 368 -9.69 -9.55 25.73
N LEU A 369 -9.22 -10.45 26.60
CA LEU A 369 -7.88 -11.02 26.53
C LEU A 369 -7.64 -11.81 25.25
N LEU A 370 -8.61 -12.62 24.83
CA LEU A 370 -8.53 -13.40 23.59
C LEU A 370 -8.46 -12.49 22.37
N ALA A 371 -9.28 -11.43 22.31
CA ALA A 371 -9.25 -10.45 21.23
C ALA A 371 -7.91 -9.70 21.17
N ALA A 372 -7.39 -9.24 22.32
CA ALA A 372 -6.10 -8.57 22.41
C ALA A 372 -4.95 -9.51 21.98
N LEU A 373 -4.96 -10.77 22.45
CA LEU A 373 -3.96 -11.77 22.08
C LEU A 373 -4.04 -12.09 20.58
N ALA A 374 -5.25 -12.29 20.04
CA ALA A 374 -5.46 -12.56 18.62
C ALA A 374 -4.90 -11.42 17.75
N PHE A 375 -5.10 -10.16 18.15
CA PHE A 375 -4.53 -9.00 17.47
C PHE A 375 -2.99 -9.02 17.49
N GLN A 376 -2.37 -9.25 18.66
CA GLN A 376 -0.92 -9.30 18.79
C GLN A 376 -0.31 -10.45 17.98
N VAL A 377 -0.94 -11.62 17.98
CA VAL A 377 -0.53 -12.78 17.16
C VAL A 377 -0.65 -12.46 15.67
N ALA A 378 -1.75 -11.84 15.25
CA ALA A 378 -1.94 -11.43 13.86
C ALA A 378 -0.85 -10.44 13.41
N TRP A 379 -0.54 -9.45 14.26
CA TRP A 379 0.55 -8.49 14.03
C TRP A 379 1.91 -9.18 13.94
N ALA A 380 2.28 -10.00 14.92
CA ALA A 380 3.56 -10.69 14.95
C ALA A 380 3.74 -11.61 13.73
N ARG A 381 2.68 -12.33 13.34
CA ARG A 381 2.67 -13.17 12.15
C ARG A 381 2.82 -12.36 10.86
N ALA A 382 2.15 -11.22 10.74
CA ALA A 382 2.28 -10.32 9.59
C ALA A 382 3.70 -9.72 9.51
N TRP A 383 4.24 -9.28 10.64
CA TRP A 383 5.60 -8.76 10.74
C TRP A 383 6.65 -9.80 10.36
N TRP A 384 6.53 -11.02 10.90
CA TRP A 384 7.47 -12.12 10.65
C TRP A 384 7.45 -12.56 9.18
N ARG A 385 6.27 -12.63 8.55
CA ARG A 385 6.17 -12.93 7.11
C ARG A 385 6.91 -11.90 6.26
N ARG A 386 6.90 -10.63 6.66
CA ARG A 386 7.57 -9.54 5.93
C ARG A 386 9.08 -9.46 6.19
N HIS A 387 9.51 -9.58 7.44
CA HIS A 387 10.91 -9.32 7.85
C HIS A 387 11.73 -10.59 8.13
N GLY A 388 11.07 -11.69 8.46
CA GLY A 388 11.70 -12.97 8.77
C GLY A 388 12.68 -13.47 7.69
N PRO A 389 12.35 -13.41 6.39
CA PRO A 389 13.28 -13.81 5.33
C PRO A 389 14.58 -12.99 5.32
N ARG A 390 14.52 -11.70 5.65
CA ARG A 390 15.71 -10.82 5.73
C ARG A 390 16.55 -11.16 6.96
N LEU A 391 15.91 -11.41 8.10
CA LEU A 391 16.59 -11.81 9.35
C LEU A 391 17.26 -13.18 9.22
N ARG A 392 16.64 -14.13 8.51
CA ARG A 392 17.25 -15.45 8.24
C ARG A 392 18.50 -15.36 7.37
N ARG A 393 18.64 -14.32 6.55
CA ARG A 393 19.85 -14.07 5.74
C ARG A 393 20.98 -13.44 6.56
N THR A 394 20.66 -12.76 7.66
CA THR A 394 21.65 -12.12 8.55
C THR A 394 22.07 -13.03 9.71
N LEU A 395 21.31 -14.08 10.03
CA LEU A 395 21.71 -15.06 11.04
C LEU A 395 22.83 -15.96 10.50
N PRO A 396 23.95 -16.14 11.23
CA PRO A 396 24.98 -17.10 10.88
C PRO A 396 24.34 -18.49 10.82
N ARG A 397 24.51 -19.21 9.70
CA ARG A 397 24.17 -20.63 9.65
C ARG A 397 25.11 -21.36 10.60
N THR A 398 24.63 -21.73 11.78
CA THR A 398 25.31 -22.69 12.64
C THR A 398 25.45 -23.99 11.86
N ARG A 399 26.67 -24.29 11.41
CA ARG A 399 27.04 -25.60 10.87
C ARG A 399 26.92 -26.61 12.02
N THR A 400 25.80 -27.31 12.10
CA THR A 400 25.75 -28.57 12.84
C THR A 400 26.41 -29.64 11.97
N ARG A 401 27.66 -29.98 12.29
CA ARG A 401 28.27 -31.30 12.03
C ARG A 401 28.18 -32.09 13.35
N PRO A 402 27.94 -33.40 13.28
CA PRO A 402 29.05 -34.33 13.00
C PRO A 402 29.16 -34.71 11.52
#